data_AF-F0XCY4-F1
#
_entry.id   AF-F0XCY4-F1
#
_cell.length_a   1.000
_cell.length_b   1.000
_cell.length_c   1.000
_cell.angle_alpha   90.00
_cell.angle_beta   90.00
_cell.angle_gamma   90.00
#
_symmetry.space_group_name_H-M   'P 1'
#
loop_
_entity.id
_entity.type
_entity.pdbx_description
1 polymer ?
#
loop_
_entity_poly.entity_id
_entity_poly.type
_entity_poly.pdbx_seq_one_letter_code
_entity_poly.pdbx_strand_id
1 'polypeptide(L)'
;MVLEWASANTNQTIDWDYNDNKSVAYHQFSLSQQAVFVEASDMAQWGTWFFGTGSSVGLTSQTGSSDNATRAQFIDNGRLSNTKDVNYRAIGNSRPIFAFSQDLGSLDGTEKDALFVVGIAQEQVINFRGASDSTEALAALWTTKYGSAQDAVAAFYQDWENAAEDSASLDAKIQSDSEKAGGSNYATLTTLAVRQVFGGLQVAHGSSQDYVFLKEISSDGDCSTVDVLFPAHPILLYLNSTLLKLLLDPLFEHQESGHYPNPWSIHDLGVFPNALGYAAGDDEAMPVEECGNMIIMTLAYAQRSHDHSYLAKHWPLLNQWAQFLVNDSLIPDNQLSTDDFAGTLANQTNLALKGIIGIGAMSEIANLSGVPAASSYTTTYQNTAEDYIEKWASYGIAAEANPPHTTLAYGQNDTHGLLYNLYADRLLGLNLVPQSIYDMQSDFYQTSILDFGLPLDTRHMWAKADWEVFVAAIAKADTQSLIMERLIHFVEATQSNRPLTDLYDATTGNYPVDGPSFMARPVMGGVFALLALPS
;
A
#
# COMPACT_ATOMS: atom_id res chain seq x y z
N MET A 1 -15.22 23.06 -11.49
CA MET A 1 -14.21 22.28 -10.73
C MET A 1 -13.13 23.21 -10.20
N VAL A 2 -12.49 22.87 -9.09
CA VAL A 2 -11.55 23.74 -8.38
C VAL A 2 -10.10 23.33 -8.68
N LEU A 3 -9.23 24.30 -9.00
CA LEU A 3 -7.87 24.14 -9.58
C LEU A 3 -6.78 23.52 -8.69
N GLU A 4 -7.09 23.17 -7.45
CA GLU A 4 -6.13 22.60 -6.49
C GLU A 4 -5.62 21.21 -6.90
N TRP A 5 -5.93 20.75 -8.12
CA TRP A 5 -5.44 19.50 -8.69
C TRP A 5 -4.15 19.68 -9.49
N ALA A 6 -3.93 20.84 -10.10
CA ALA A 6 -2.73 21.06 -10.91
C ALA A 6 -1.47 21.25 -10.06
N SER A 7 -1.60 21.88 -8.89
CA SER A 7 -0.51 22.07 -7.93
C SER A 7 -1.03 22.69 -6.62
N ALA A 8 -0.36 22.39 -5.51
CA ALA A 8 -0.55 23.09 -4.24
C ALA A 8 -0.03 24.54 -4.28
N ASN A 9 0.89 24.87 -5.18
CA ASN A 9 1.42 26.23 -5.33
C ASN A 9 0.55 27.07 -6.26
N THR A 10 -0.30 27.91 -5.66
CA THR A 10 -1.24 28.75 -6.42
C THR A 10 -0.58 29.85 -7.26
N ASN A 11 0.72 30.08 -7.14
CA ASN A 11 1.44 31.07 -7.96
C ASN A 11 1.90 30.53 -9.31
N GLN A 12 1.81 29.22 -9.55
CA GLN A 12 2.18 28.63 -10.83
C GLN A 12 1.12 28.90 -11.90
N THR A 13 1.57 29.28 -13.09
CA THR A 13 0.74 29.41 -14.30
C THR A 13 0.32 28.05 -14.81
N ILE A 14 -0.95 27.95 -15.20
CA ILE A 14 -1.49 26.78 -15.88
C ILE A 14 -1.92 27.14 -17.30
N ASP A 15 -1.71 26.21 -18.22
CA ASP A 15 -2.28 26.23 -19.55
C ASP A 15 -3.55 25.36 -19.55
N TRP A 16 -4.52 25.71 -20.39
CA TRP A 16 -5.76 24.94 -20.47
C TRP A 16 -6.37 24.96 -21.86
N ASP A 17 -7.23 23.98 -22.11
CA ASP A 17 -8.03 23.87 -23.31
C ASP A 17 -9.39 23.24 -23.03
N TYR A 18 -10.30 23.37 -23.98
CA TYR A 18 -11.57 22.68 -24.06
C TYR A 18 -11.79 22.20 -25.48
N ASN A 19 -12.06 20.90 -25.62
CA ASN A 19 -12.28 20.26 -26.90
C ASN A 19 -13.30 19.10 -26.76
N ASP A 20 -13.64 18.51 -27.90
CA ASP A 20 -14.40 17.27 -28.02
C ASP A 20 -13.52 16.22 -28.70
N ASN A 21 -13.53 14.99 -28.19
CA ASN A 21 -12.98 13.83 -28.89
C ASN A 21 -13.98 12.67 -28.80
N LYS A 22 -14.37 12.09 -29.95
CA LYS A 22 -15.25 10.92 -30.02
C LYS A 22 -16.55 11.07 -29.19
N SER A 23 -17.20 12.23 -29.28
CA SER A 23 -18.43 12.56 -28.54
C SER A 23 -18.25 12.66 -27.02
N VAL A 24 -17.02 12.93 -26.58
CA VAL A 24 -16.69 13.25 -25.19
C VAL A 24 -16.11 14.65 -25.16
N ALA A 25 -16.85 15.59 -24.56
CA ALA A 25 -16.38 16.93 -24.29
C ALA A 25 -15.48 16.91 -23.06
N TYR A 26 -14.35 17.60 -23.10
CA TYR A 26 -13.43 17.68 -21.96
C TYR A 26 -12.78 19.05 -21.84
N HIS A 27 -12.57 19.46 -20.60
CA HIS A 27 -11.55 20.44 -20.25
C HIS A 27 -10.24 19.70 -20.01
N GLN A 28 -9.14 20.26 -20.48
CA GLN A 28 -7.80 19.81 -20.12
C GLN A 28 -6.99 20.97 -19.54
N PHE A 29 -6.13 20.70 -18.57
CA PHE A 29 -5.24 21.70 -18.01
C PHE A 29 -3.98 21.08 -17.40
N SER A 30 -2.90 21.84 -17.39
CA SER A 30 -1.59 21.43 -16.85
C SER A 30 -0.79 22.64 -16.42
N LEU A 31 0.26 22.45 -15.62
CA LEU A 31 1.22 23.51 -15.35
C LEU A 31 1.89 23.94 -16.66
N SER A 32 2.01 25.26 -16.89
CA SER A 32 2.72 25.77 -18.09
C SER A 32 4.21 25.43 -18.05
N GLN A 33 4.76 25.26 -16.84
CA GLN A 33 6.10 24.73 -16.61
C GLN A 33 5.96 23.45 -15.79
N GLN A 34 6.16 22.31 -16.44
CA GLN A 34 6.10 21.00 -15.80
C GLN A 34 7.50 20.55 -15.39
N ALA A 35 7.58 19.85 -14.26
CA ALA A 35 8.78 19.18 -13.78
C ALA A 35 8.47 17.68 -13.66
N VAL A 36 8.92 16.90 -14.64
CA VAL A 36 8.70 15.44 -14.67
C VAL A 36 9.49 14.80 -13.53
N PHE A 37 8.87 13.83 -12.87
CA PHE A 37 9.40 13.13 -11.69
C PHE A 37 9.65 14.01 -10.46
N VAL A 38 8.90 15.10 -10.34
CA VAL A 38 8.95 15.98 -9.17
C VAL A 38 7.57 16.09 -8.55
N GLU A 39 7.48 15.87 -7.25
CA GLU A 39 6.30 16.19 -6.46
C GLU A 39 6.52 17.43 -5.60
N ALA A 40 5.43 18.12 -5.29
CA ALA A 40 5.41 19.16 -4.28
C ALA A 40 4.13 19.03 -3.45
N SER A 41 4.27 18.85 -2.12
CA SER A 41 3.13 18.60 -1.21
C SER A 41 2.29 17.40 -1.67
N ASP A 42 2.94 16.27 -1.97
CA ASP A 42 2.32 15.03 -2.47
C ASP A 42 1.57 15.16 -3.80
N MET A 43 1.85 16.22 -4.58
CA MET A 43 1.25 16.43 -5.90
C MET A 43 2.32 16.45 -6.99
N ALA A 44 2.13 15.60 -8.01
CA ALA A 44 2.96 15.61 -9.22
C ALA A 44 2.99 17.00 -9.87
N GLN A 45 4.19 17.46 -10.22
CA GLN A 45 4.44 18.73 -10.92
C GLN A 45 4.44 18.55 -12.45
N TRP A 46 3.88 17.45 -12.95
CA TRP A 46 3.68 17.17 -14.38
C TRP A 46 2.45 16.29 -14.59
N GLY A 47 1.96 16.28 -15.83
CA GLY A 47 0.74 15.62 -16.24
C GLY A 47 -0.31 16.60 -16.72
N THR A 48 -1.26 16.08 -17.49
CA THR A 48 -2.43 16.83 -17.96
C THR A 48 -3.67 16.28 -17.29
N TRP A 49 -4.37 17.14 -16.57
CA TRP A 49 -5.67 16.82 -15.99
C TRP A 49 -6.76 16.92 -17.04
N PHE A 50 -7.71 15.99 -16.97
CA PHE A 50 -8.90 15.96 -17.79
C PHE A 50 -10.13 15.95 -16.89
N PHE A 51 -11.10 16.81 -17.22
CA PHE A 51 -12.46 16.76 -16.70
C PHE A 51 -13.40 16.65 -17.90
N GLY A 52 -14.09 15.52 -18.03
CA GLY A 52 -14.86 15.19 -19.23
C GLY A 52 -16.30 14.77 -18.94
N THR A 53 -17.12 14.80 -19.98
CA THR A 53 -18.52 14.34 -19.99
C THR A 53 -18.95 14.04 -21.43
N GLY A 54 -20.08 13.37 -21.61
CA GLY A 54 -20.62 13.07 -22.93
C GLY A 54 -21.10 14.34 -23.63
N SER A 55 -20.75 14.47 -24.90
CA SER A 55 -21.22 15.58 -25.73
C SER A 55 -22.70 15.36 -26.06
N SER A 56 -23.55 16.20 -25.49
CA SER A 56 -25.00 16.05 -25.60
C SER A 56 -25.70 17.37 -25.90
N VAL A 57 -26.94 17.29 -26.36
CA VAL A 57 -27.80 18.47 -26.50
C VAL A 57 -28.08 19.03 -25.11
N GLY A 58 -27.91 20.35 -24.93
CA GLY A 58 -28.09 21.01 -23.64
C GLY A 58 -26.82 21.07 -22.79
N LEU A 59 -25.72 20.44 -23.22
CA LEU A 59 -24.41 20.65 -22.61
C LEU A 59 -23.91 22.07 -22.94
N THR A 60 -23.50 22.78 -21.91
CA THR A 60 -22.78 24.05 -22.03
C THR A 60 -21.51 24.03 -21.19
N SER A 61 -20.48 24.77 -21.61
CA SER A 61 -19.18 24.79 -20.95
C SER A 61 -18.64 26.21 -20.76
N GLN A 62 -17.74 26.38 -19.79
CA GLN A 62 -16.89 27.56 -19.64
C GLN A 62 -15.51 27.13 -19.15
N THR A 63 -14.48 27.65 -19.83
CA THR A 63 -13.07 27.24 -19.60
C THR A 63 -12.25 28.46 -19.27
N GLY A 64 -11.51 28.40 -18.16
CA GLY A 64 -10.57 29.44 -17.73
C GLY A 64 -11.22 30.72 -17.20
N SER A 65 -12.56 30.83 -17.19
CA SER A 65 -13.26 32.01 -16.65
C SER A 65 -13.14 32.08 -15.12
N SER A 66 -13.21 33.28 -14.53
CA SER A 66 -13.18 33.42 -13.06
C SER A 66 -14.34 32.69 -12.38
N ASP A 67 -14.14 32.29 -11.13
CA ASP A 67 -15.15 31.58 -10.34
C ASP A 67 -16.45 32.38 -10.16
N ASN A 68 -16.35 33.66 -9.80
CA ASN A 68 -17.48 34.55 -9.59
C ASN A 68 -18.28 34.74 -10.88
N ALA A 69 -17.59 34.97 -12.01
CA ALA A 69 -18.27 35.14 -13.29
C ALA A 69 -18.96 33.85 -13.76
N THR A 70 -18.30 32.70 -13.62
CA THR A 70 -18.84 31.40 -14.03
C THR A 70 -20.05 31.01 -13.18
N ARG A 71 -19.98 31.22 -11.86
CA ARG A 71 -21.10 30.96 -10.94
C ARG A 71 -22.27 31.91 -11.19
N ALA A 72 -22.02 33.21 -11.35
CA ALA A 72 -23.06 34.19 -11.65
C ALA A 72 -23.77 33.86 -12.97
N GLN A 73 -23.01 33.52 -14.01
CA GLN A 73 -23.56 33.10 -15.30
C GLN A 73 -24.54 31.92 -15.16
N PHE A 74 -24.16 30.89 -14.40
CA PHE A 74 -25.04 29.74 -14.16
C PHE A 74 -26.26 30.12 -13.31
N ILE A 75 -26.10 30.90 -12.24
CA ILE A 75 -27.21 31.35 -11.38
C ILE A 75 -28.25 32.14 -12.20
N ASP A 76 -27.79 33.05 -13.06
CA ASP A 76 -28.67 33.97 -13.78
C ASP A 76 -29.37 33.30 -14.98
N ASN A 77 -28.78 32.25 -15.55
CA ASN A 77 -29.23 31.70 -16.84
C ASN A 77 -29.53 30.20 -16.84
N GLY A 78 -29.15 29.45 -15.80
CA GLY A 78 -29.21 27.99 -15.75
C GLY A 78 -28.28 27.28 -16.74
N ARG A 79 -27.34 28.01 -17.37
CA ARG A 79 -26.40 27.50 -18.38
C ARG A 79 -25.15 28.36 -18.47
N LEU A 80 -24.09 27.78 -19.04
CA LEU A 80 -22.81 28.42 -19.26
C LEU A 80 -22.72 29.07 -20.66
N SER A 81 -21.77 29.99 -20.83
CA SER A 81 -21.67 30.83 -22.04
C SER A 81 -21.01 30.18 -23.25
N ASN A 82 -20.53 28.93 -23.17
CA ASN A 82 -19.75 28.25 -24.22
C ASN A 82 -18.51 29.06 -24.63
N THR A 83 -17.78 29.56 -23.63
CA THR A 83 -16.59 30.39 -23.85
C THR A 83 -15.33 29.69 -23.39
N LYS A 84 -14.28 29.83 -24.19
CA LYS A 84 -12.91 29.43 -23.86
C LYS A 84 -12.07 30.69 -23.66
N ASP A 85 -11.66 30.95 -22.43
CA ASP A 85 -10.66 31.98 -22.13
C ASP A 85 -9.28 31.50 -22.63
N VAL A 86 -8.51 32.39 -23.25
CA VAL A 86 -7.16 32.11 -23.77
C VAL A 86 -6.07 32.87 -23.00
N ASN A 87 -6.44 33.59 -21.94
CA ASN A 87 -5.51 34.33 -21.08
C ASN A 87 -4.99 33.44 -19.95
N TYR A 88 -4.05 32.56 -20.27
CA TYR A 88 -3.38 31.68 -19.30
C TYR A 88 -2.72 32.47 -18.18
N ARG A 89 -2.87 31.99 -16.93
CA ARG A 89 -2.43 32.71 -15.73
C ARG A 89 -2.27 31.78 -14.53
N ALA A 90 -1.70 32.32 -13.47
CA ALA A 90 -1.51 31.62 -12.20
C ALA A 90 -2.84 31.11 -11.61
N ILE A 91 -2.80 29.95 -10.96
CA ILE A 91 -3.95 29.32 -10.29
C ILE A 91 -4.68 30.29 -9.34
N GLY A 92 -3.94 31.11 -8.59
CA GLY A 92 -4.45 32.09 -7.64
C GLY A 92 -4.89 33.42 -8.27
N ASN A 93 -4.63 33.66 -9.55
CA ASN A 93 -4.97 34.92 -10.22
C ASN A 93 -6.30 34.80 -10.98
N SER A 94 -7.34 35.49 -10.50
CA SER A 94 -8.69 35.44 -11.08
C SER A 94 -9.09 33.99 -11.39
N ARG A 95 -9.07 33.18 -10.31
CA ARG A 95 -9.10 31.72 -10.29
C ARG A 95 -9.80 31.12 -11.52
N PRO A 96 -9.04 30.62 -12.52
CA PRO A 96 -9.65 30.00 -13.69
C PRO A 96 -10.53 28.79 -13.30
N ILE A 97 -11.69 28.63 -13.94
CA ILE A 97 -12.60 27.50 -13.67
C ILE A 97 -12.84 26.70 -14.95
N PHE A 98 -12.90 25.38 -14.77
CA PHE A 98 -13.32 24.41 -15.79
C PHE A 98 -14.69 23.88 -15.40
N ALA A 99 -15.71 24.24 -16.17
CA ALA A 99 -17.09 23.99 -15.84
C ALA A 99 -17.88 23.39 -17.00
N PHE A 100 -18.74 22.45 -16.62
CA PHE A 100 -19.83 21.92 -17.43
C PHE A 100 -21.15 22.24 -16.77
N SER A 101 -22.19 22.40 -17.59
CA SER A 101 -23.58 22.48 -17.19
C SER A 101 -24.38 21.67 -18.17
N GLN A 102 -25.04 20.61 -17.67
CA GLN A 102 -25.92 19.76 -18.45
C GLN A 102 -27.37 20.11 -18.15
N ASP A 103 -28.11 20.54 -19.16
CA ASP A 103 -29.57 20.66 -19.05
C ASP A 103 -30.20 19.26 -19.20
N LEU A 104 -30.87 18.80 -18.14
CA LEU A 104 -31.61 17.53 -18.13
C LEU A 104 -33.09 17.74 -18.54
N GLY A 105 -33.50 18.97 -18.82
CA GLY A 105 -34.88 19.35 -19.11
C GLY A 105 -35.79 19.22 -17.89
N SER A 106 -37.11 19.22 -18.13
CA SER A 106 -38.08 18.98 -17.06
C SER A 106 -38.04 17.51 -16.61
N LEU A 107 -38.15 17.31 -15.30
CA LEU A 107 -38.25 15.98 -14.68
C LEU A 107 -39.72 15.60 -14.55
N ASP A 108 -40.11 14.46 -15.12
CA ASP A 108 -41.48 13.95 -15.16
C ASP A 108 -41.66 12.64 -14.38
N GLY A 109 -40.66 12.27 -13.58
CA GLY A 109 -40.57 10.98 -12.89
C GLY A 109 -39.70 9.95 -13.63
N THR A 110 -39.25 10.24 -14.84
CA THR A 110 -38.24 9.43 -15.54
C THR A 110 -36.84 9.80 -15.05
N GLU A 111 -36.01 8.79 -14.75
CA GLU A 111 -34.61 8.97 -14.39
C GLU A 111 -33.81 9.57 -15.55
N LYS A 112 -32.88 10.48 -15.21
CA LYS A 112 -32.00 11.14 -16.17
C LYS A 112 -30.63 11.31 -15.53
N ASP A 113 -29.60 10.84 -16.22
CA ASP A 113 -28.24 10.84 -15.70
C ASP A 113 -27.30 11.70 -16.55
N ALA A 114 -26.25 12.19 -15.91
CA ALA A 114 -25.12 12.82 -16.55
C ALA A 114 -23.83 12.23 -15.96
N LEU A 115 -23.03 11.58 -16.82
CA LEU A 115 -21.76 11.00 -16.43
C LEU A 115 -20.65 12.05 -16.56
N PHE A 116 -19.77 12.09 -15.56
CA PHE A 116 -18.58 12.92 -15.57
C PHE A 116 -17.36 12.06 -15.23
N VAL A 117 -16.23 12.35 -15.88
CA VAL A 117 -14.95 11.67 -15.63
C VAL A 117 -13.89 12.67 -15.24
N VAL A 118 -13.04 12.27 -14.31
CA VAL A 118 -11.82 12.98 -13.92
C VAL A 118 -10.65 12.02 -14.07
N GLY A 119 -9.54 12.51 -14.61
CA GLY A 119 -8.29 11.76 -14.63
C GLY A 119 -7.09 12.68 -14.84
N ILE A 120 -5.92 12.16 -14.51
CA ILE A 120 -4.63 12.75 -14.87
C ILE A 120 -3.94 11.81 -15.86
N ALA A 121 -3.39 12.37 -16.94
CA ALA A 121 -2.58 11.64 -17.89
C ALA A 121 -1.13 12.10 -17.79
N GLN A 122 -0.26 11.15 -17.49
CA GLN A 122 1.19 11.29 -17.52
C GLN A 122 1.72 10.28 -18.52
N GLU A 123 2.62 10.69 -19.41
CA GLU A 123 3.25 9.75 -20.35
C GLU A 123 4.39 8.98 -19.69
N GLN A 124 5.13 9.64 -18.79
CA GLN A 124 6.18 9.06 -17.95
C GLN A 124 5.74 9.12 -16.49
N VAL A 125 5.92 8.03 -15.74
CA VAL A 125 5.36 7.89 -14.39
C VAL A 125 6.41 7.54 -13.33
N ILE A 126 7.47 6.82 -13.69
CA ILE A 126 8.55 6.44 -12.76
C ILE A 126 9.90 6.65 -13.45
N ASN A 127 10.86 7.20 -12.72
CA ASN A 127 12.26 7.23 -13.11
C ASN A 127 12.97 6.08 -12.40
N PHE A 128 13.26 4.99 -13.12
CA PHE A 128 13.72 3.74 -12.52
C PHE A 128 15.16 3.43 -12.89
N ARG A 129 15.98 3.10 -11.90
CA ARG A 129 17.28 2.47 -12.10
C ARG A 129 17.15 0.96 -11.83
N GLY A 130 16.79 0.21 -12.88
CA GLY A 130 16.79 -1.25 -12.85
C GLY A 130 18.19 -1.83 -13.00
N ALA A 131 18.34 -2.86 -13.83
CA ALA A 131 19.62 -3.55 -13.98
C ALA A 131 20.71 -2.73 -14.71
N SER A 132 20.33 -1.65 -15.40
CA SER A 132 21.24 -0.78 -16.16
C SER A 132 21.90 0.30 -15.28
N ASP A 133 23.13 0.69 -15.62
CA ASP A 133 23.81 1.84 -15.00
C ASP A 133 23.12 3.19 -15.29
N SER A 134 22.27 3.25 -16.31
CA SER A 134 21.43 4.41 -16.63
C SER A 134 20.00 4.24 -16.12
N THR A 135 19.33 5.33 -15.79
CA THR A 135 17.90 5.31 -15.47
C THR A 135 17.04 5.19 -16.73
N GLU A 136 15.85 4.61 -16.58
CA GLU A 136 14.79 4.55 -17.57
C GLU A 136 13.59 5.39 -17.10
N ALA A 137 13.07 6.23 -17.99
CA ALA A 137 11.80 6.93 -17.79
C ALA A 137 10.64 5.99 -18.18
N LEU A 138 10.13 5.22 -17.22
CA LEU A 138 9.06 4.27 -17.44
C LEU A 138 7.77 4.97 -17.83
N ALA A 139 7.11 4.46 -18.86
CA ALA A 139 5.90 5.04 -19.42
C ALA A 139 4.66 4.63 -18.62
N ALA A 140 3.58 5.41 -18.68
CA ALA A 140 2.30 4.95 -18.14
C ALA A 140 1.72 3.83 -19.02
N LEU A 141 1.13 2.79 -18.41
CA LEU A 141 0.62 1.62 -19.13
C LEU A 141 -0.40 1.98 -20.22
N TRP A 142 -1.21 3.02 -20.03
CA TRP A 142 -2.22 3.45 -21.01
C TRP A 142 -1.63 3.80 -22.38
N THR A 143 -0.36 4.23 -22.42
CA THR A 143 0.35 4.60 -23.67
C THR A 143 0.56 3.41 -24.61
N THR A 144 0.50 2.18 -24.09
CA THR A 144 0.57 0.95 -24.88
C THR A 144 -0.70 0.68 -25.69
N LYS A 145 -1.84 1.24 -25.27
CA LYS A 145 -3.16 0.99 -25.84
C LYS A 145 -3.73 2.18 -26.61
N TYR A 146 -3.46 3.40 -26.14
CA TYR A 146 -4.04 4.62 -26.71
C TYR A 146 -2.94 5.53 -27.26
N GLY A 147 -3.15 6.06 -28.47
CA GLY A 147 -2.19 6.96 -29.12
C GLY A 147 -2.17 8.39 -28.55
N SER A 148 -3.12 8.74 -27.67
CA SER A 148 -3.20 10.04 -27.02
C SER A 148 -3.97 9.95 -25.69
N ALA A 149 -3.70 10.89 -24.77
CA ALA A 149 -4.45 10.99 -23.52
C ALA A 149 -5.94 11.27 -23.76
N GLN A 150 -6.26 12.06 -24.79
CA GLN A 150 -7.62 12.36 -25.21
C GLN A 150 -8.38 11.10 -25.65
N ASP A 151 -7.69 10.16 -26.31
CA ASP A 151 -8.28 8.87 -26.68
C ASP A 151 -8.49 7.96 -25.47
N ALA A 152 -7.56 7.97 -24.51
CA ALA A 152 -7.70 7.22 -23.26
C ALA A 152 -8.91 7.71 -22.45
N VAL A 153 -9.08 9.03 -22.29
CA VAL A 153 -10.22 9.63 -21.58
C VAL A 153 -11.54 9.33 -22.27
N ALA A 154 -11.60 9.44 -23.61
CA ALA A 154 -12.80 9.10 -24.36
C ALA A 154 -13.16 7.63 -24.21
N ALA A 155 -12.18 6.73 -24.24
CA ALA A 155 -12.39 5.30 -24.02
C ALA A 155 -12.88 5.01 -22.59
N PHE A 156 -12.26 5.63 -21.56
CA PHE A 156 -12.68 5.48 -20.16
C PHE A 156 -14.13 5.93 -19.92
N TYR A 157 -14.54 7.06 -20.50
CA TYR A 157 -15.93 7.53 -20.43
C TYR A 157 -16.91 6.53 -21.07
N GLN A 158 -16.55 5.98 -22.23
CA GLN A 158 -17.42 5.07 -22.98
C GLN A 158 -17.51 3.67 -22.36
N ASP A 159 -16.57 3.32 -21.47
CA ASP A 159 -16.50 2.01 -20.81
C ASP A 159 -17.22 1.98 -19.45
N TRP A 160 -17.96 3.04 -19.10
CA TRP A 160 -18.62 3.19 -17.80
C TRP A 160 -19.49 2.00 -17.40
N GLU A 161 -20.29 1.46 -18.32
CA GLU A 161 -21.18 0.33 -18.00
C GLU A 161 -20.37 -0.91 -17.57
N ASN A 162 -19.28 -1.22 -18.28
CA ASN A 162 -18.41 -2.34 -17.92
C ASN A 162 -17.66 -2.06 -16.61
N ALA A 163 -17.11 -0.85 -16.44
CA ALA A 163 -16.40 -0.47 -15.22
C ALA A 163 -17.31 -0.51 -13.98
N ALA A 164 -18.58 -0.12 -14.12
CA ALA A 164 -19.57 -0.20 -13.06
C ALA A 164 -19.93 -1.66 -12.73
N GLU A 165 -20.08 -2.52 -13.74
CA GLU A 165 -20.33 -3.95 -13.55
C GLU A 165 -19.15 -4.67 -12.88
N ASP A 166 -17.92 -4.40 -13.31
CA ASP A 166 -16.69 -4.93 -12.73
C ASP A 166 -16.52 -4.47 -11.28
N SER A 167 -16.77 -3.19 -11.00
CA SER A 167 -16.73 -2.66 -9.63
C SER A 167 -17.78 -3.32 -8.74
N ALA A 168 -19.02 -3.44 -9.20
CA ALA A 168 -20.09 -4.08 -8.43
C ALA A 168 -19.81 -5.57 -8.15
N SER A 169 -19.22 -6.26 -9.13
CA SER A 169 -18.82 -7.66 -9.01
C SER A 169 -17.68 -7.84 -8.00
N LEU A 170 -16.68 -6.96 -8.03
CA LEU A 170 -15.58 -6.96 -7.07
C LEU A 170 -16.08 -6.67 -5.65
N ASP A 171 -16.92 -5.64 -5.48
CA ASP A 171 -17.50 -5.26 -4.19
C ASP A 171 -18.32 -6.42 -3.60
N ALA A 172 -19.18 -7.07 -4.42
CA ALA A 172 -19.97 -8.21 -3.99
C ALA A 172 -19.11 -9.41 -3.57
N LYS A 173 -18.02 -9.69 -4.31
CA LYS A 173 -17.07 -10.76 -3.96
C LYS A 173 -16.41 -10.48 -2.61
N ILE A 174 -15.86 -9.27 -2.43
CA ILE A 174 -15.18 -8.89 -1.19
C ILE A 174 -16.13 -8.94 0.00
N GLN A 175 -17.34 -8.38 -0.15
CA GLN A 175 -18.37 -8.44 0.89
C GLN A 175 -18.67 -9.90 1.30
N SER A 176 -19.03 -10.74 0.33
CA SER A 176 -19.43 -12.13 0.58
C SER A 176 -18.30 -12.96 1.19
N ASP A 177 -17.09 -12.86 0.65
CA ASP A 177 -15.96 -13.64 1.15
C ASP A 177 -15.55 -13.20 2.56
N SER A 178 -15.60 -11.89 2.84
CA SER A 178 -15.30 -11.34 4.17
C SER A 178 -16.37 -11.73 5.20
N GLU A 179 -17.65 -11.63 4.87
CA GLU A 179 -18.73 -12.08 5.76
C GLU A 179 -18.57 -13.56 6.14
N LYS A 180 -18.20 -14.39 5.16
CA LYS A 180 -17.95 -15.81 5.38
C LYS A 180 -16.72 -16.06 6.27
N ALA A 181 -15.66 -15.27 6.10
CA ALA A 181 -14.40 -15.45 6.83
C ALA A 181 -14.43 -14.90 8.26
N GLY A 182 -15.09 -13.76 8.49
CA GLY A 182 -15.02 -13.04 9.76
C GLY A 182 -16.28 -12.25 10.15
N GLY A 183 -17.40 -12.43 9.43
CA GLY A 183 -18.66 -11.73 9.72
C GLY A 183 -18.74 -10.29 9.22
N SER A 184 -19.81 -9.59 9.59
CA SER A 184 -20.14 -8.24 9.10
C SER A 184 -19.12 -7.16 9.50
N ASN A 185 -18.55 -7.29 10.70
CA ASN A 185 -17.49 -6.39 11.16
C ASN A 185 -16.26 -6.49 10.25
N TYR A 186 -15.86 -7.73 9.94
CA TYR A 186 -14.74 -7.95 9.05
C TYR A 186 -15.00 -7.43 7.62
N ALA A 187 -16.20 -7.67 7.09
CA ALA A 187 -16.61 -7.15 5.78
C ALA A 187 -16.62 -5.61 5.70
N THR A 188 -16.95 -4.94 6.80
CA THR A 188 -16.90 -3.47 6.86
C THR A 188 -15.47 -2.96 6.74
N LEU A 189 -14.49 -3.60 7.39
CA LEU A 189 -13.07 -3.21 7.28
C LEU A 189 -12.51 -3.45 5.87
N THR A 190 -12.74 -4.64 5.30
CA THR A 190 -12.16 -5.00 4.00
C THR A 190 -12.72 -4.13 2.86
N THR A 191 -14.01 -3.82 2.88
CA THR A 191 -14.64 -2.97 1.84
C THR A 191 -14.17 -1.52 1.88
N LEU A 192 -13.76 -1.00 3.05
CA LEU A 192 -13.18 0.35 3.19
C LEU A 192 -11.74 0.43 2.66
N ALA A 193 -10.95 -0.63 2.80
CA ALA A 193 -9.51 -0.58 2.56
C ALA A 193 -9.09 -0.63 1.08
N VAL A 194 -9.87 -1.27 0.19
CA VAL A 194 -9.45 -1.57 -1.20
C VAL A 194 -8.92 -0.33 -1.93
N ARG A 195 -9.71 0.75 -1.95
CA ARG A 195 -9.36 1.97 -2.71
C ARG A 195 -8.08 2.62 -2.21
N GLN A 196 -7.84 2.53 -0.91
CA GLN A 196 -6.65 3.09 -0.26
C GLN A 196 -5.38 2.35 -0.67
N VAL A 197 -5.42 1.01 -0.74
CA VAL A 197 -4.27 0.22 -1.17
C VAL A 197 -3.90 0.52 -2.63
N PHE A 198 -4.86 0.37 -3.54
CA PHE A 198 -4.62 0.57 -4.97
C PHE A 198 -4.34 2.03 -5.33
N GLY A 199 -4.81 2.98 -4.50
CA GLY A 199 -4.49 4.40 -4.65
C GLY A 199 -3.01 4.74 -4.42
N GLY A 200 -2.26 3.88 -3.72
CA GLY A 200 -0.80 4.03 -3.56
C GLY A 200 0.03 3.23 -4.54
N LEU A 201 -0.57 2.63 -5.58
CA LEU A 201 0.16 1.86 -6.59
C LEU A 201 0.28 2.63 -7.91
N GLN A 202 1.46 2.58 -8.51
CA GLN A 202 1.75 3.15 -9.83
C GLN A 202 2.18 2.03 -10.79
N VAL A 203 1.33 1.72 -11.76
CA VAL A 203 1.69 0.80 -12.86
C VAL A 203 2.54 1.54 -13.89
N ALA A 204 3.64 0.93 -14.31
CA ALA A 204 4.59 1.51 -15.25
C ALA A 204 4.98 0.49 -16.32
N HIS A 205 5.16 0.95 -17.55
CA HIS A 205 5.58 0.18 -18.71
C HIS A 205 7.06 0.50 -19.00
N GLY A 206 7.91 -0.52 -18.89
CA GLY A 206 9.33 -0.44 -19.21
C GLY A 206 9.69 -1.19 -20.49
N SER A 207 10.92 -0.95 -20.95
CA SER A 207 11.50 -1.60 -22.11
C SER A 207 11.71 -3.10 -21.95
N SER A 208 11.88 -3.56 -20.71
CA SER A 208 12.06 -4.95 -20.30
C SER A 208 10.74 -5.66 -19.98
N GLN A 209 9.87 -5.01 -19.19
CA GLN A 209 8.58 -5.52 -18.74
C GLN A 209 7.70 -4.40 -18.17
N ASP A 210 6.47 -4.75 -17.81
CA ASP A 210 5.64 -3.92 -16.95
C ASP A 210 6.06 -4.09 -15.48
N TYR A 211 5.91 -3.02 -14.70
CA TYR A 211 6.22 -2.95 -13.29
C TYR A 211 5.07 -2.33 -12.52
N VAL A 212 5.02 -2.58 -11.21
CA VAL A 212 4.20 -1.83 -10.28
C VAL A 212 5.13 -1.26 -9.20
N PHE A 213 4.94 0.00 -8.84
CA PHE A 213 5.63 0.65 -7.74
C PHE A 213 4.62 1.02 -6.67
N LEU A 214 5.04 1.00 -5.41
CA LEU A 214 4.22 1.45 -4.29
C LEU A 214 4.75 2.81 -3.81
N LYS A 215 3.88 3.75 -3.49
CA LYS A 215 4.26 4.97 -2.78
C LYS A 215 3.92 4.84 -1.30
N GLU A 216 4.88 5.15 -0.45
CA GLU A 216 4.64 5.30 0.97
C GLU A 216 3.95 6.64 1.27
N ILE A 217 2.62 6.63 1.16
CA ILE A 217 1.79 7.82 1.36
C ILE A 217 1.79 8.24 2.83
N SER A 218 1.84 9.55 3.10
CA SER A 218 1.68 10.13 4.44
C SER A 218 2.79 9.76 5.45
N SER A 219 3.96 9.33 4.96
CA SER A 219 5.20 9.29 5.72
C SER A 219 6.27 10.10 4.98
N ASP A 220 7.29 9.45 4.43
CA ASP A 220 8.50 10.01 3.82
C ASP A 220 8.33 10.20 2.30
N GLY A 221 7.37 9.50 1.71
CA GLY A 221 7.12 9.49 0.27
C GLY A 221 8.01 8.50 -0.49
N ASP A 222 8.60 7.53 0.19
CA ASP A 222 9.49 6.54 -0.40
C ASP A 222 8.80 5.63 -1.42
N CYS A 223 9.60 5.11 -2.34
CA CYS A 223 9.18 4.36 -3.50
C CYS A 223 9.52 2.88 -3.31
N SER A 224 8.48 2.06 -3.29
CA SER A 224 8.54 0.61 -3.08
C SER A 224 9.18 0.21 -1.75
N THR A 225 8.84 0.93 -0.66
CA THR A 225 9.24 0.57 0.70
C THR A 225 8.81 -0.86 1.04
N VAL A 226 9.76 -1.70 1.44
CA VAL A 226 9.59 -3.15 1.58
C VAL A 226 8.71 -3.48 2.79
N ASP A 227 8.90 -2.81 3.91
CA ASP A 227 8.09 -2.97 5.12
C ASP A 227 6.67 -2.37 4.98
N VAL A 228 6.40 -1.52 3.99
CA VAL A 228 5.03 -1.09 3.60
C VAL A 228 4.39 -2.09 2.63
N LEU A 229 5.17 -2.70 1.75
CA LEU A 229 4.72 -3.80 0.90
C LEU A 229 4.30 -5.01 1.73
N PHE A 230 4.98 -5.26 2.85
CA PHE A 230 4.68 -6.39 3.72
C PHE A 230 3.24 -6.38 4.28
N PRO A 231 2.71 -5.36 4.96
CA PRO A 231 1.31 -5.33 5.35
C PRO A 231 0.37 -5.23 4.13
N ALA A 232 0.81 -4.68 3.00
CA ALA A 232 -0.02 -4.63 1.78
C ALA A 232 -0.17 -5.99 1.07
N HIS A 233 0.72 -6.97 1.26
CA HIS A 233 0.72 -8.20 0.46
C HIS A 233 -0.54 -9.09 0.58
N PRO A 234 -1.29 -9.17 1.70
CA PRO A 234 -2.46 -10.05 1.81
C PRO A 234 -3.56 -9.75 0.79
N ILE A 235 -3.90 -8.47 0.57
CA ILE A 235 -4.90 -8.10 -0.44
C ILE A 235 -4.40 -8.45 -1.86
N LEU A 236 -3.09 -8.35 -2.11
CA LEU A 236 -2.50 -8.75 -3.40
C LEU A 236 -2.61 -10.26 -3.61
N LEU A 237 -2.30 -11.07 -2.60
CA LEU A 237 -2.45 -12.53 -2.67
C LEU A 237 -3.90 -12.97 -2.86
N TYR A 238 -4.85 -12.26 -2.25
CA TYR A 238 -6.28 -12.54 -2.36
C TYR A 238 -6.86 -12.15 -3.72
N LEU A 239 -6.52 -10.95 -4.24
CA LEU A 239 -7.09 -10.45 -5.50
C LEU A 239 -6.33 -10.97 -6.73
N ASN A 240 -5.01 -10.81 -6.75
CA ASN A 240 -4.16 -11.25 -7.87
C ASN A 240 -2.68 -11.28 -7.45
N SER A 241 -2.15 -12.47 -7.17
CA SER A 241 -0.77 -12.65 -6.72
C SER A 241 0.27 -12.16 -7.75
N THR A 242 -0.08 -12.01 -9.03
CA THR A 242 0.81 -11.42 -10.04
C THR A 242 1.23 -9.99 -9.66
N LEU A 243 0.36 -9.23 -9.00
CA LEU A 243 0.70 -7.87 -8.56
C LEU A 243 1.83 -7.86 -7.53
N LEU A 244 1.87 -8.85 -6.63
CA LEU A 244 2.97 -8.96 -5.66
C LEU A 244 4.31 -9.19 -6.36
N LYS A 245 4.37 -10.07 -7.37
CA LYS A 245 5.56 -10.22 -8.20
C LYS A 245 5.97 -8.92 -8.88
N LEU A 246 5.03 -8.22 -9.51
CA LEU A 246 5.34 -6.96 -10.21
C LEU A 246 5.83 -5.84 -9.27
N LEU A 247 5.47 -5.92 -7.98
CA LEU A 247 5.96 -5.03 -6.92
C LEU A 247 7.33 -5.45 -6.36
N LEU A 248 7.63 -6.75 -6.33
CA LEU A 248 8.94 -7.27 -5.91
C LEU A 248 10.00 -7.15 -7.00
N ASP A 249 9.61 -7.22 -8.28
CA ASP A 249 10.53 -7.21 -9.42
C ASP A 249 11.47 -5.97 -9.45
N PRO A 250 11.01 -4.72 -9.22
CA PRO A 250 11.91 -3.57 -9.16
C PRO A 250 13.00 -3.70 -8.08
N LEU A 251 12.65 -4.23 -6.91
CA LEU A 251 13.56 -4.42 -5.78
C LEU A 251 14.61 -5.49 -6.07
N PHE A 252 14.18 -6.62 -6.66
CA PHE A 252 15.10 -7.67 -7.11
C PHE A 252 16.02 -7.16 -8.22
N GLU A 253 15.46 -6.56 -9.27
CA GLU A 253 16.23 -6.12 -10.43
C GLU A 253 17.31 -5.09 -10.05
N HIS A 254 17.00 -4.15 -9.17
CA HIS A 254 17.96 -3.17 -8.68
C HIS A 254 19.08 -3.80 -7.84
N GLN A 255 18.75 -4.71 -6.91
CA GLN A 255 19.75 -5.29 -6.01
C GLN A 255 20.60 -6.37 -6.69
N GLU A 256 20.01 -7.18 -7.59
CA GLU A 256 20.72 -8.21 -8.35
C GLU A 256 21.72 -7.65 -9.37
N SER A 257 21.55 -6.39 -9.77
CA SER A 257 22.50 -5.68 -10.65
C SER A 257 23.83 -5.33 -9.95
N GLY A 258 23.85 -5.39 -8.61
CA GLY A 258 24.99 -4.97 -7.79
C GLY A 258 25.04 -3.46 -7.52
N HIS A 259 23.95 -2.71 -7.78
CA HIS A 259 23.87 -1.29 -7.44
C HIS A 259 23.74 -1.02 -5.94
N TYR A 260 23.32 -2.01 -5.15
CA TYR A 260 23.23 -1.91 -3.70
C TYR A 260 24.39 -2.69 -3.03
N PRO A 261 25.24 -2.04 -2.20
CA PRO A 261 26.48 -2.66 -1.72
C PRO A 261 26.31 -3.49 -0.43
N ASN A 262 25.20 -3.36 0.28
CA ASN A 262 25.02 -4.00 1.58
C ASN A 262 24.63 -5.49 1.43
N PRO A 263 24.96 -6.34 2.41
CA PRO A 263 24.63 -7.77 2.36
C PRO A 263 23.16 -8.08 2.70
N TRP A 264 22.40 -7.12 3.23
CA TRP A 264 20.98 -7.24 3.54
C TRP A 264 20.10 -6.65 2.42
N SER A 265 18.77 -6.72 2.58
CA SER A 265 17.83 -6.15 1.61
C SER A 265 17.68 -4.65 1.81
N ILE A 266 17.58 -3.90 0.71
CA ILE A 266 17.29 -2.47 0.70
C ILE A 266 15.93 -2.18 1.33
N HIS A 267 15.78 -1.04 2.01
CA HIS A 267 14.50 -0.58 2.56
C HIS A 267 13.52 -0.13 1.47
N ASP A 268 13.98 0.72 0.56
CA ASP A 268 13.18 1.31 -0.51
C ASP A 268 14.06 1.64 -1.74
N LEU A 269 13.48 2.16 -2.81
CA LEU A 269 14.21 2.54 -4.03
C LEU A 269 14.45 4.05 -4.16
N GLY A 270 14.31 4.84 -3.10
CA GLY A 270 14.39 6.29 -3.09
C GLY A 270 13.00 6.94 -3.05
N VAL A 271 12.95 8.27 -3.18
CA VAL A 271 11.70 9.03 -3.01
C VAL A 271 10.84 9.00 -4.28
N PHE A 272 9.56 8.62 -4.13
CA PHE A 272 8.61 8.53 -5.24
C PHE A 272 8.51 9.87 -6.00
N PRO A 273 8.51 9.85 -7.35
CA PRO A 273 8.48 8.70 -8.28
C PRO A 273 9.87 8.27 -8.77
N ASN A 274 10.95 8.61 -8.06
CA ASN A 274 12.33 8.31 -8.45
C ASN A 274 12.79 7.04 -7.72
N ALA A 275 12.71 5.90 -8.41
CA ALA A 275 13.20 4.61 -7.95
C ALA A 275 14.66 4.41 -8.39
N LEU A 276 15.59 5.14 -7.77
CA LEU A 276 17.02 5.20 -8.13
C LEU A 276 17.92 4.28 -7.30
N GLY A 277 17.43 3.86 -6.12
CA GLY A 277 18.15 3.13 -5.10
C GLY A 277 19.33 3.87 -4.49
N TYR A 278 20.10 3.17 -3.66
CA TYR A 278 21.11 3.75 -2.78
C TYR A 278 22.50 3.20 -3.10
N ALA A 279 23.18 3.83 -4.06
CA ALA A 279 24.48 3.35 -4.55
C ALA A 279 25.59 3.34 -3.48
N ALA A 280 25.45 4.14 -2.42
CA ALA A 280 26.34 4.15 -1.28
C ALA A 280 25.90 3.20 -0.14
N GLY A 281 24.73 2.56 -0.28
CA GLY A 281 24.13 1.72 0.77
C GLY A 281 23.69 2.51 2.00
N ASP A 282 23.31 3.78 1.80
CA ASP A 282 22.90 4.74 2.82
C ASP A 282 21.38 4.96 2.86
N ASP A 283 20.63 3.91 2.56
CA ASP A 283 19.20 3.80 2.84
C ASP A 283 18.90 3.71 4.34
N GLU A 284 17.61 3.72 4.70
CA GLU A 284 17.19 3.46 6.07
C GLU A 284 17.48 2.02 6.48
N ALA A 285 18.44 1.83 7.39
CA ALA A 285 18.91 0.49 7.72
C ALA A 285 17.91 -0.29 8.60
N MET A 286 17.14 -1.18 7.97
CA MET A 286 16.26 -2.15 8.62
C MET A 286 16.60 -3.61 8.24
N PRO A 287 17.83 -4.08 8.50
CA PRO A 287 18.38 -5.23 7.77
C PRO A 287 17.69 -6.58 8.08
N VAL A 288 17.32 -6.85 9.34
CA VAL A 288 16.58 -8.07 9.71
C VAL A 288 15.13 -8.01 9.21
N GLU A 289 14.51 -6.83 9.33
CA GLU A 289 13.14 -6.56 8.91
C GLU A 289 12.99 -6.85 7.41
N GLU A 290 13.83 -6.24 6.58
CA GLU A 290 13.66 -6.28 5.12
C GLU A 290 14.12 -7.58 4.48
N CYS A 291 15.16 -8.21 5.03
CA CYS A 291 15.50 -9.58 4.62
C CYS A 291 14.35 -10.54 4.93
N GLY A 292 13.73 -10.43 6.11
CA GLY A 292 12.57 -11.23 6.48
C GLY A 292 11.38 -10.97 5.56
N ASN A 293 11.03 -9.70 5.34
CA ASN A 293 9.93 -9.28 4.48
C ASN A 293 10.07 -9.82 3.06
N MET A 294 11.23 -9.63 2.42
CA MET A 294 11.45 -10.07 1.04
C MET A 294 11.39 -11.59 0.90
N ILE A 295 12.00 -12.34 1.81
CA ILE A 295 12.00 -13.81 1.76
C ILE A 295 10.56 -14.34 1.96
N ILE A 296 9.84 -13.82 2.95
CA ILE A 296 8.46 -14.23 3.25
C ILE A 296 7.53 -13.93 2.08
N MET A 297 7.54 -12.69 1.55
CA MET A 297 6.68 -12.30 0.43
C MET A 297 7.00 -13.08 -0.85
N THR A 298 8.27 -13.37 -1.11
CA THR A 298 8.70 -14.16 -2.28
C THR A 298 8.18 -15.60 -2.20
N LEU A 299 8.27 -16.26 -1.04
CA LEU A 299 7.68 -17.59 -0.87
C LEU A 299 6.15 -17.54 -0.97
N ALA A 300 5.51 -16.56 -0.33
CA ALA A 300 4.05 -16.40 -0.36
C ALA A 300 3.53 -16.24 -1.80
N TYR A 301 4.21 -15.41 -2.61
CA TYR A 301 3.93 -15.29 -4.05
C TYR A 301 4.05 -16.64 -4.77
N ALA A 302 5.19 -17.32 -4.63
CA ALA A 302 5.48 -18.55 -5.36
C ALA A 302 4.51 -19.69 -4.98
N GLN A 303 4.13 -19.80 -3.71
CA GLN A 303 3.13 -20.77 -3.25
C GLN A 303 1.74 -20.45 -3.82
N ARG A 304 1.32 -19.18 -3.81
CA ARG A 304 0.00 -18.75 -4.29
C ARG A 304 -0.14 -18.85 -5.80
N SER A 305 0.92 -18.53 -6.55
CA SER A 305 0.92 -18.53 -8.02
C SER A 305 1.38 -19.86 -8.63
N HIS A 306 1.95 -20.76 -7.81
CA HIS A 306 2.67 -21.95 -8.24
C HIS A 306 3.88 -21.65 -9.16
N ASP A 307 4.47 -20.44 -9.07
CA ASP A 307 5.66 -20.04 -9.83
C ASP A 307 6.96 -20.36 -9.08
N HIS A 308 7.34 -21.65 -9.02
CA HIS A 308 8.61 -22.06 -8.41
C HIS A 308 9.84 -21.58 -9.20
N SER A 309 9.66 -21.23 -10.48
CA SER A 309 10.75 -20.71 -11.31
C SER A 309 11.22 -19.33 -10.85
N TYR A 310 10.32 -18.55 -10.24
CA TYR A 310 10.64 -17.28 -9.60
C TYR A 310 11.63 -17.47 -8.44
N LEU A 311 11.44 -18.51 -7.62
CA LEU A 311 12.35 -18.85 -6.53
C LEU A 311 13.76 -19.21 -7.05
N ALA A 312 13.81 -19.98 -8.14
CA ALA A 312 15.08 -20.36 -8.77
C ALA A 312 15.82 -19.15 -9.35
N LYS A 313 15.08 -18.22 -9.97
CA LYS A 313 15.61 -16.99 -10.56
C LYS A 313 16.31 -16.13 -9.51
N HIS A 314 15.68 -15.93 -8.37
CA HIS A 314 16.13 -15.02 -7.31
C HIS A 314 16.95 -15.71 -6.20
N TRP A 315 17.25 -17.01 -6.37
CA TRP A 315 17.95 -17.84 -5.38
C TRP A 315 19.24 -17.22 -4.81
N PRO A 316 20.18 -16.67 -5.61
CA PRO A 316 21.43 -16.16 -5.08
C PRO A 316 21.24 -15.07 -4.02
N LEU A 317 20.34 -14.11 -4.29
CA LEU A 317 20.08 -12.98 -3.41
C LEU A 317 19.25 -13.40 -2.19
N LEU A 318 18.22 -14.23 -2.38
CA LEU A 318 17.44 -14.82 -1.28
C LEU A 318 18.34 -15.59 -0.30
N ASN A 319 19.28 -16.39 -0.82
CA ASN A 319 20.23 -17.15 -0.01
C ASN A 319 21.23 -16.23 0.72
N GLN A 320 21.66 -15.13 0.11
CA GLN A 320 22.50 -14.13 0.79
C GLN A 320 21.76 -13.51 1.98
N TRP A 321 20.52 -13.06 1.78
CA TRP A 321 19.69 -12.49 2.84
C TRP A 321 19.41 -13.50 3.95
N ALA A 322 19.14 -14.76 3.63
CA ALA A 322 18.96 -15.79 4.63
C ALA A 322 20.23 -16.07 5.44
N GLN A 323 21.42 -16.00 4.82
CA GLN A 323 22.69 -16.11 5.56
C GLN A 323 22.92 -14.92 6.50
N PHE A 324 22.50 -13.71 6.11
CA PHE A 324 22.47 -12.56 7.02
C PHE A 324 21.51 -12.83 8.19
N LEU A 325 20.27 -13.27 7.92
CA LEU A 325 19.31 -13.60 8.97
C LEU A 325 19.83 -14.65 9.95
N VAL A 326 20.54 -15.69 9.49
CA VAL A 326 21.15 -16.68 10.39
C VAL A 326 22.12 -16.04 11.39
N ASN A 327 22.85 -14.99 11.01
CA ASN A 327 23.80 -14.35 11.90
C ASN A 327 23.12 -13.35 12.87
N ASP A 328 22.06 -12.66 12.41
CA ASP A 328 21.56 -11.44 13.05
C ASP A 328 20.13 -11.56 13.64
N SER A 329 19.40 -12.64 13.35
CA SER A 329 17.97 -12.72 13.76
C SER A 329 17.74 -13.18 15.19
N LEU A 330 18.55 -14.13 15.71
CA LEU A 330 18.25 -14.71 17.03
C LEU A 330 18.37 -13.67 18.15
N ILE A 331 19.38 -12.81 18.06
CA ILE A 331 19.69 -11.72 19.00
C ILE A 331 19.90 -10.46 18.16
N PRO A 332 18.83 -9.78 17.73
CA PRO A 332 18.96 -8.62 16.85
C PRO A 332 19.63 -7.45 17.57
N ASP A 333 20.59 -6.83 16.90
CA ASP A 333 21.28 -5.61 17.37
C ASP A 333 20.30 -4.42 17.50
N ASN A 334 20.79 -3.30 18.02
CA ASN A 334 20.02 -2.06 18.10
C ASN A 334 19.74 -1.48 16.71
N GLN A 335 18.63 -1.91 16.11
CA GLN A 335 18.18 -1.52 14.77
C GLN A 335 16.71 -1.10 14.79
N LEU A 336 16.26 -0.52 13.69
CA LEU A 336 14.86 -0.25 13.42
C LEU A 336 14.12 -1.53 13.01
N SER A 337 12.82 -1.52 13.22
CA SER A 337 11.84 -2.42 12.60
C SER A 337 10.80 -1.54 11.90
N THR A 338 9.80 -2.15 11.27
CA THR A 338 8.68 -1.41 10.64
C THR A 338 7.90 -0.49 11.60
N ASP A 339 8.06 -0.66 12.92
CA ASP A 339 7.56 0.27 13.93
C ASP A 339 8.62 1.35 14.28
N ASP A 340 9.29 1.87 13.25
CA ASP A 340 10.39 2.84 13.28
C ASP A 340 10.01 4.15 14.00
N PHE A 341 8.74 4.55 13.88
CA PHE A 341 8.11 5.67 14.58
C PHE A 341 8.14 5.51 16.12
N ALA A 342 8.43 4.31 16.63
CA ALA A 342 8.65 4.03 18.04
C ALA A 342 10.14 3.82 18.42
N GLY A 343 11.06 4.05 17.46
CA GLY A 343 12.51 4.09 17.65
C GLY A 343 13.23 2.74 17.60
N THR A 344 14.57 2.78 17.57
CA THR A 344 15.43 1.59 17.57
C THR A 344 15.38 0.84 18.89
N LEU A 345 15.48 -0.49 18.84
CA LEU A 345 15.58 -1.31 20.04
C LEU A 345 16.39 -2.59 19.76
N ALA A 346 17.32 -2.92 20.65
CA ALA A 346 18.02 -4.21 20.63
C ALA A 346 17.15 -5.33 21.22
N ASN A 347 17.40 -6.56 20.78
CA ASN A 347 16.72 -7.76 21.28
C ASN A 347 15.20 -7.72 21.13
N GLN A 348 14.69 -7.01 20.12
CA GLN A 348 13.25 -6.94 19.83
C GLN A 348 12.68 -8.34 19.57
N THR A 349 11.74 -8.77 20.41
CA THR A 349 11.19 -10.12 20.37
C THR A 349 10.45 -10.39 19.07
N ASN A 350 9.65 -9.44 18.58
CA ASN A 350 8.87 -9.61 17.35
C ASN A 350 9.73 -9.50 16.08
N LEU A 351 10.78 -8.67 16.09
CA LEU A 351 11.75 -8.58 14.99
C LEU A 351 12.57 -9.87 14.86
N ALA A 352 13.06 -10.40 15.98
CA ALA A 352 13.75 -11.68 16.00
C ALA A 352 12.87 -12.80 15.43
N LEU A 353 11.59 -12.81 15.79
CA LEU A 353 10.62 -13.77 15.27
C LEU A 353 10.48 -13.66 13.74
N LYS A 354 10.42 -12.44 13.17
CA LYS A 354 10.40 -12.24 11.71
C LYS A 354 11.60 -12.88 11.03
N GLY A 355 12.80 -12.62 11.53
CA GLY A 355 14.02 -13.20 10.97
C GLY A 355 14.05 -14.73 11.07
N ILE A 356 13.60 -15.30 12.19
CA ILE A 356 13.48 -16.76 12.39
C ILE A 356 12.48 -17.38 11.40
N ILE A 357 11.32 -16.76 11.21
CA ILE A 357 10.33 -17.18 10.21
C ILE A 357 10.91 -17.04 8.80
N GLY A 358 11.68 -15.99 8.51
CA GLY A 358 12.40 -15.81 7.25
C GLY A 358 13.39 -16.95 6.97
N ILE A 359 14.14 -17.41 7.98
CA ILE A 359 15.01 -18.59 7.87
C ILE A 359 14.18 -19.85 7.57
N GLY A 360 13.05 -20.05 8.26
CA GLY A 360 12.11 -21.14 7.97
C GLY A 360 11.54 -21.09 6.55
N ALA A 361 11.15 -19.91 6.08
CA ALA A 361 10.69 -19.69 4.71
C ALA A 361 11.80 -20.03 3.69
N MET A 362 13.06 -19.70 4.00
CA MET A 362 14.18 -20.04 3.13
C MET A 362 14.41 -21.55 3.01
N SER A 363 14.11 -22.33 4.07
CA SER A 363 14.11 -23.81 3.99
C SER A 363 13.16 -24.29 2.89
N GLU A 364 11.95 -23.74 2.83
CA GLU A 364 10.96 -24.12 1.82
C GLU A 364 11.29 -23.56 0.44
N ILE A 365 11.84 -22.36 0.34
CA ILE A 365 12.38 -21.86 -0.93
C ILE A 365 13.46 -22.81 -1.46
N ALA A 366 14.35 -23.29 -0.60
CA ALA A 366 15.40 -24.24 -0.97
C ALA A 366 14.84 -25.56 -1.48
N ASN A 367 13.77 -26.05 -0.86
CA ASN A 367 13.05 -27.25 -1.25
C ASN A 367 12.32 -27.08 -2.60
N LEU A 368 11.64 -25.96 -2.80
CA LEU A 368 10.76 -25.72 -3.96
C LEU A 368 11.48 -25.17 -5.20
N SER A 369 12.60 -24.46 -5.03
CA SER A 369 13.31 -23.78 -6.13
C SER A 369 13.83 -24.72 -7.22
N GLY A 370 14.08 -26.00 -6.89
CA GLY A 370 14.70 -26.95 -7.82
C GLY A 370 16.16 -26.63 -8.18
N VAL A 371 16.79 -25.66 -7.51
CA VAL A 371 18.21 -25.34 -7.70
C VAL A 371 19.06 -26.46 -7.09
N PRO A 372 19.93 -27.16 -7.85
CA PRO A 372 20.66 -28.31 -7.32
C PRO A 372 21.54 -28.00 -6.10
N ALA A 373 22.07 -26.78 -6.02
CA ALA A 373 22.86 -26.31 -4.88
C ALA A 373 21.99 -26.02 -3.64
N ALA A 374 20.69 -25.78 -3.80
CA ALA A 374 19.77 -25.44 -2.72
C ALA A 374 19.40 -26.63 -1.82
N SER A 375 19.45 -27.86 -2.35
CA SER A 375 18.98 -29.04 -1.61
C SER A 375 19.71 -29.28 -0.28
N SER A 376 20.99 -28.90 -0.16
CA SER A 376 21.71 -28.97 1.13
C SER A 376 21.30 -27.87 2.12
N TYR A 377 20.74 -26.77 1.63
CA TYR A 377 20.31 -25.65 2.46
C TYR A 377 18.94 -25.87 3.08
N THR A 378 18.06 -26.71 2.50
CA THR A 378 16.75 -27.04 3.10
C THR A 378 16.89 -27.51 4.55
N THR A 379 17.63 -28.60 4.78
CA THR A 379 17.84 -29.12 6.15
C THR A 379 18.64 -28.15 7.02
N THR A 380 19.56 -27.38 6.44
CA THR A 380 20.37 -26.41 7.19
C THR A 380 19.51 -25.29 7.76
N TYR A 381 18.68 -24.67 6.93
CA TYR A 381 17.79 -23.59 7.35
C TYR A 381 16.65 -24.11 8.24
N GLN A 382 16.09 -25.29 7.94
CA GLN A 382 15.09 -25.93 8.81
C GLN A 382 15.62 -26.10 10.24
N ASN A 383 16.75 -26.79 10.41
CA ASN A 383 17.32 -27.04 11.73
C ASN A 383 17.70 -25.75 12.46
N THR A 384 18.15 -24.74 11.72
CA THR A 384 18.50 -23.44 12.31
C THR A 384 17.26 -22.71 12.81
N ALA A 385 16.19 -22.67 12.02
CA ALA A 385 14.92 -22.07 12.42
C ALA A 385 14.32 -22.79 13.63
N GLU A 386 14.35 -24.12 13.65
CA GLU A 386 13.86 -24.95 14.77
C GLU A 386 14.66 -24.72 16.06
N ASP A 387 15.99 -24.69 15.99
CA ASP A 387 16.85 -24.36 17.14
C ASP A 387 16.60 -22.91 17.61
N TYR A 388 16.38 -21.98 16.69
CA TYR A 388 16.19 -20.57 17.02
C TYR A 388 14.82 -20.32 17.65
N ILE A 389 13.74 -20.97 17.19
CA ILE A 389 12.42 -20.75 17.78
C ILE A 389 12.34 -21.27 19.21
N GLU A 390 13.03 -22.38 19.53
CA GLU A 390 13.15 -22.88 20.91
C GLU A 390 13.89 -21.88 21.82
N LYS A 391 15.00 -21.33 21.34
CA LYS A 391 15.78 -20.33 22.07
C LYS A 391 15.02 -19.02 22.22
N TRP A 392 14.41 -18.52 21.14
CA TRP A 392 13.56 -17.34 21.11
C TRP A 392 12.46 -17.42 22.17
N ALA A 393 11.76 -18.58 22.26
CA ALA A 393 10.73 -18.79 23.26
C ALA A 393 11.29 -18.68 24.69
N SER A 394 12.52 -19.16 24.93
CA SER A 394 13.18 -19.05 26.23
C SER A 394 13.64 -17.64 26.60
N TYR A 395 13.87 -16.77 25.62
CA TYR A 395 14.36 -15.40 25.83
C TYR A 395 13.24 -14.36 25.86
N GLY A 396 12.23 -14.55 25.03
CA GLY A 396 11.19 -13.57 24.75
C GLY A 396 9.89 -13.77 25.49
N ILE A 397 9.67 -14.89 26.19
CA ILE A 397 8.41 -15.17 26.88
C ILE A 397 8.54 -14.90 28.39
N ALA A 398 7.68 -14.03 28.90
CA ALA A 398 7.47 -13.82 30.33
C ALA A 398 6.57 -14.93 30.90
N ALA A 399 7.11 -16.15 31.01
CA ALA A 399 6.33 -17.35 31.36
C ALA A 399 5.71 -17.31 32.78
N GLU A 400 6.31 -16.54 33.68
CA GLU A 400 5.82 -16.36 35.06
C GLU A 400 4.82 -15.19 35.20
N ALA A 401 4.55 -14.45 34.12
CA ALA A 401 3.48 -13.45 34.11
C ALA A 401 2.10 -14.11 34.14
N ASN A 402 1.07 -13.35 34.53
CA ASN A 402 -0.30 -13.84 34.59
C ASN A 402 -1.28 -12.88 33.88
N PRO A 403 -1.73 -13.19 32.66
CA PRO A 403 -1.37 -14.37 31.87
C PRO A 403 0.07 -14.27 31.29
N PRO A 404 0.70 -15.42 30.95
CA PRO A 404 1.99 -15.43 30.26
C PRO A 404 1.87 -14.81 28.87
N HIS A 405 2.93 -14.14 28.41
CA HIS A 405 2.95 -13.40 27.14
C HIS A 405 4.38 -13.17 26.64
N THR A 406 4.54 -12.71 25.40
CA THR A 406 5.85 -12.25 24.91
C THR A 406 6.19 -10.84 25.36
N THR A 407 7.45 -10.62 25.66
CA THR A 407 8.06 -9.32 26.00
C THR A 407 8.30 -8.46 24.76
N LEU A 408 8.41 -7.13 24.93
CA LEU A 408 8.83 -6.21 23.86
C LEU A 408 10.26 -6.54 23.40
N ALA A 409 11.16 -6.73 24.36
CA ALA A 409 12.53 -7.18 24.12
C ALA A 409 12.98 -8.20 25.16
N TYR A 410 13.91 -9.07 24.77
CA TYR A 410 14.33 -10.19 25.61
C TYR A 410 14.73 -9.79 27.03
N GLY A 411 14.24 -10.57 28.00
CA GLY A 411 14.51 -10.35 29.42
C GLY A 411 13.75 -9.18 30.06
N GLN A 412 12.95 -8.41 29.30
CA GLN A 412 12.11 -7.33 29.82
C GLN A 412 10.73 -7.86 30.21
N ASN A 413 10.67 -8.69 31.25
CA ASN A 413 9.47 -9.43 31.64
C ASN A 413 8.29 -8.57 32.13
N ASP A 414 8.50 -7.27 32.32
CA ASP A 414 7.47 -6.27 32.66
C ASP A 414 6.88 -5.54 31.42
N THR A 415 7.32 -5.93 30.22
CA THR A 415 6.87 -5.38 28.94
C THR A 415 6.12 -6.42 28.12
N HIS A 416 5.39 -5.97 27.11
CA HIS A 416 4.70 -6.81 26.15
C HIS A 416 4.74 -6.22 24.74
N GLY A 417 4.38 -7.03 23.74
CA GLY A 417 4.23 -6.60 22.35
C GLY A 417 3.22 -7.43 21.56
N LEU A 418 2.67 -6.81 20.52
CA LEU A 418 1.80 -7.40 19.52
C LEU A 418 2.67 -8.26 18.59
N LEU A 419 2.35 -9.55 18.51
CA LEU A 419 3.22 -10.51 17.83
C LEU A 419 2.72 -10.79 16.41
N TYR A 420 2.56 -9.71 15.64
CA TYR A 420 1.97 -9.74 14.30
C TYR A 420 2.78 -10.57 13.29
N ASN A 421 4.08 -10.77 13.52
CA ASN A 421 4.91 -11.59 12.62
C ASN A 421 4.57 -13.09 12.66
N LEU A 422 3.85 -13.57 13.68
CA LEU A 422 3.28 -14.92 13.68
C LEU A 422 2.38 -15.19 12.48
N TYR A 423 1.76 -14.16 11.92
CA TYR A 423 0.89 -14.30 10.76
C TYR A 423 1.63 -14.95 9.58
N ALA A 424 2.91 -14.60 9.36
CA ALA A 424 3.71 -15.16 8.28
C ALA A 424 3.95 -16.67 8.41
N ASP A 425 4.16 -17.19 9.62
CA ASP A 425 4.30 -18.64 9.87
C ASP A 425 3.03 -19.40 9.45
N ARG A 426 1.85 -18.84 9.73
CA ARG A 426 0.54 -19.40 9.30
C ARG A 426 0.28 -19.25 7.83
N LEU A 427 0.52 -18.07 7.27
CA LEU A 427 0.29 -17.79 5.85
C LEU A 427 1.09 -18.74 4.96
N LEU A 428 2.35 -18.97 5.31
CA LEU A 428 3.27 -19.81 4.56
C LEU A 428 3.11 -21.31 4.87
N GLY A 429 2.37 -21.66 5.93
CA GLY A 429 2.16 -23.04 6.36
C GLY A 429 3.43 -23.72 6.89
N LEU A 430 4.36 -22.96 7.46
CA LEU A 430 5.67 -23.50 7.91
C LEU A 430 5.52 -24.41 9.14
N ASN A 431 4.52 -24.12 10.00
CA ASN A 431 4.32 -24.79 11.29
C ASN A 431 5.58 -24.76 12.16
N LEU A 432 6.37 -23.68 12.08
CA LEU A 432 7.60 -23.52 12.82
C LEU A 432 7.30 -23.13 14.28
N VAL A 433 6.31 -22.27 14.48
CA VAL A 433 5.98 -21.77 15.81
C VAL A 433 4.94 -22.68 16.49
N PRO A 434 5.19 -23.20 17.71
CA PRO A 434 4.23 -24.02 18.44
C PRO A 434 2.86 -23.34 18.64
N GLN A 435 1.77 -24.09 18.45
CA GLN A 435 0.38 -23.62 18.68
C GLN A 435 0.19 -22.98 20.07
N SER A 436 0.89 -23.48 21.09
CA SER A 436 0.81 -22.95 22.45
C SER A 436 1.19 -21.47 22.55
N ILE A 437 2.03 -20.94 21.65
CA ILE A 437 2.40 -19.52 21.62
C ILE A 437 1.26 -18.67 21.05
N TYR A 438 0.58 -19.14 19.99
CA TYR A 438 -0.62 -18.49 19.45
C TYR A 438 -1.73 -18.43 20.51
N ASP A 439 -1.94 -19.55 21.21
CA ASP A 439 -2.97 -19.66 22.24
C ASP A 439 -2.66 -18.76 23.45
N MET A 440 -1.39 -18.74 23.90
CA MET A 440 -0.90 -17.88 24.97
C MET A 440 -1.13 -16.40 24.64
N GLN A 441 -0.71 -15.97 23.45
CA GLN A 441 -0.86 -14.59 23.03
C GLN A 441 -2.33 -14.21 22.86
N SER A 442 -3.17 -15.10 22.33
CA SER A 442 -4.61 -14.90 22.25
C SER A 442 -5.23 -14.63 23.63
N ASP A 443 -4.82 -15.40 24.65
CA ASP A 443 -5.31 -15.24 26.03
C ASP A 443 -4.81 -13.92 26.65
N PHE A 444 -3.56 -13.54 26.39
CA PHE A 444 -3.02 -12.25 26.84
C PHE A 444 -3.74 -11.06 26.20
N TYR A 445 -4.02 -11.10 24.89
CA TYR A 445 -4.67 -10.00 24.19
C TYR A 445 -6.06 -9.68 24.74
N GLN A 446 -6.81 -10.67 25.23
CA GLN A 446 -8.09 -10.42 25.91
C GLN A 446 -7.96 -9.55 27.16
N THR A 447 -6.78 -9.55 27.80
CA THR A 447 -6.52 -8.77 29.02
C THR A 447 -5.93 -7.39 28.73
N SER A 448 -5.37 -7.18 27.53
CA SER A 448 -4.62 -5.98 27.15
C SER A 448 -5.34 -5.08 26.16
N ILE A 449 -6.38 -5.58 25.50
CA ILE A 449 -7.15 -4.80 24.53
C ILE A 449 -7.93 -3.67 25.22
N LEU A 450 -7.91 -2.49 24.60
CA LEU A 450 -8.53 -1.26 25.10
C LEU A 450 -9.84 -0.96 24.36
N ASP A 451 -10.40 0.24 24.57
CA ASP A 451 -11.69 0.63 24.03
C ASP A 451 -11.72 0.67 22.49
N PHE A 452 -10.61 1.05 21.85
CA PHE A 452 -10.53 1.20 20.40
C PHE A 452 -9.65 0.17 19.69
N GLY A 453 -8.79 -0.55 20.42
CA GLY A 453 -7.89 -1.51 19.79
C GLY A 453 -6.89 -2.11 20.77
N LEU A 454 -5.97 -2.90 20.22
CA LEU A 454 -4.88 -3.56 20.94
C LEU A 454 -3.57 -2.78 20.72
N PRO A 455 -2.94 -2.26 21.79
CA PRO A 455 -1.66 -1.55 21.67
C PRO A 455 -0.56 -2.43 21.06
N LEU A 456 0.32 -1.80 20.26
CA LEU A 456 1.49 -2.42 19.65
C LEU A 456 2.42 -3.00 20.71
N ASP A 457 2.74 -2.23 21.76
CA ASP A 457 3.62 -2.66 22.83
C ASP A 457 3.54 -1.69 24.03
N THR A 458 4.40 -1.89 25.02
CA THR A 458 4.41 -1.09 26.26
C THR A 458 4.96 0.34 26.11
N ARG A 459 5.56 0.71 24.97
CA ARG A 459 6.10 2.07 24.75
C ARG A 459 4.99 3.11 24.73
N HIS A 460 3.88 2.79 24.07
CA HIS A 460 2.75 3.70 23.84
C HIS A 460 1.42 2.95 23.84
N MET A 461 0.31 3.69 23.93
CA MET A 461 -1.03 3.14 23.70
C MET A 461 -1.41 3.16 22.21
N TRP A 462 -0.43 3.19 21.31
CA TRP A 462 -0.66 3.23 19.87
C TRP A 462 -1.01 1.84 19.37
N ALA A 463 -2.00 1.76 18.49
CA ALA A 463 -2.43 0.54 17.82
C ALA A 463 -2.31 0.72 16.30
N LYS A 464 -2.08 -0.40 15.60
CA LYS A 464 -2.11 -0.45 14.15
C LYS A 464 -3.14 -1.42 13.60
N ALA A 465 -4.07 -0.91 12.80
CA ALA A 465 -5.22 -1.67 12.32
C ALA A 465 -4.82 -2.89 11.47
N ASP A 466 -3.82 -2.75 10.61
CA ASP A 466 -3.26 -3.84 9.81
C ASP A 466 -2.62 -4.93 10.67
N TRP A 467 -1.79 -4.56 11.66
CA TRP A 467 -1.17 -5.50 12.60
C TRP A 467 -2.17 -6.18 13.52
N GLU A 468 -3.20 -5.46 13.96
CA GLU A 468 -4.31 -6.04 14.72
C GLU A 468 -5.06 -7.10 13.91
N VAL A 469 -5.29 -6.86 12.63
CA VAL A 469 -5.94 -7.87 11.78
C VAL A 469 -5.01 -9.06 11.48
N PHE A 470 -3.69 -8.86 11.38
CA PHE A 470 -2.72 -9.96 11.29
C PHE A 470 -2.84 -10.89 12.48
N VAL A 471 -2.84 -10.36 13.70
CA VAL A 471 -2.99 -11.21 14.90
C VAL A 471 -4.40 -11.79 15.01
N ALA A 472 -5.44 -11.05 14.65
CA ALA A 472 -6.82 -11.54 14.69
C ALA A 472 -7.02 -12.73 13.74
N ALA A 473 -6.34 -12.74 12.58
CA ALA A 473 -6.41 -13.82 11.60
C ALA A 473 -5.95 -15.19 12.14
N ILE A 474 -5.10 -15.18 13.17
CA ILE A 474 -4.44 -16.37 13.74
C ILE A 474 -4.77 -16.59 15.22
N ALA A 475 -5.64 -15.76 15.79
CA ALA A 475 -6.04 -15.80 17.18
C ALA A 475 -7.15 -16.84 17.43
N LYS A 476 -7.41 -17.14 18.70
CA LYS A 476 -8.63 -17.85 19.11
C LYS A 476 -9.87 -17.06 18.68
N ALA A 477 -10.97 -17.76 18.40
CA ALA A 477 -12.18 -17.18 17.82
C ALA A 477 -12.80 -16.05 18.68
N ASP A 478 -12.72 -16.15 20.01
CA ASP A 478 -13.17 -15.12 20.95
C ASP A 478 -12.26 -13.88 20.91
N THR A 479 -10.94 -14.06 20.93
CA THR A 479 -9.96 -12.98 20.78
C THR A 479 -10.08 -12.30 19.40
N GLN A 480 -10.22 -13.07 18.31
CA GLN A 480 -10.45 -12.55 16.97
C GLN A 480 -11.71 -11.68 16.94
N SER A 481 -12.83 -12.18 17.49
CA SER A 481 -14.10 -11.45 17.52
C SER A 481 -13.97 -10.15 18.30
N LEU A 482 -13.27 -10.17 19.44
CA LEU A 482 -13.04 -9.00 20.27
C LEU A 482 -12.18 -7.94 19.56
N ILE A 483 -11.09 -8.34 18.89
CA ILE A 483 -10.26 -7.40 18.11
C ILE A 483 -11.08 -6.75 16.99
N MET A 484 -11.86 -7.54 16.24
CA MET A 484 -12.73 -7.03 15.17
C MET A 484 -13.82 -6.10 15.69
N GLU A 485 -14.39 -6.37 16.87
CA GLU A 485 -15.34 -5.48 17.53
C GLU A 485 -14.71 -4.13 17.88
N ARG A 486 -13.47 -4.11 18.40
CA ARG A 486 -12.76 -2.87 18.77
C ARG A 486 -12.35 -2.04 17.55
N LEU A 487 -11.83 -2.69 16.50
CA LEU A 487 -11.53 -2.01 15.24
C LEU A 487 -12.77 -1.36 14.60
N ILE A 488 -13.91 -2.04 14.62
CA ILE A 488 -15.16 -1.44 14.12
C ILE A 488 -15.65 -0.33 15.02
N HIS A 489 -15.51 -0.47 16.34
CA HIS A 489 -15.82 0.64 17.24
C HIS A 489 -14.98 1.88 16.92
N PHE A 490 -13.68 1.72 16.66
CA PHE A 490 -12.81 2.79 16.17
C PHE A 490 -13.30 3.43 14.87
N VAL A 491 -13.65 2.62 13.86
CA VAL A 491 -14.19 3.14 12.59
C VAL A 491 -15.50 3.91 12.81
N GLU A 492 -16.41 3.41 13.65
CA GLU A 492 -17.71 4.04 13.89
C GLU A 492 -17.63 5.32 14.73
N ALA A 493 -16.70 5.39 15.69
CA ALA A 493 -16.53 6.55 16.57
C ALA A 493 -15.53 7.60 16.04
N THR A 494 -14.86 7.34 14.91
CA THR A 494 -13.87 8.27 14.36
C THR A 494 -14.48 9.64 14.06
N GLN A 495 -13.77 10.69 14.49
CA GLN A 495 -14.11 12.08 14.17
C GLN A 495 -13.25 12.65 13.03
N SER A 496 -12.32 11.84 12.51
CA SER A 496 -11.46 12.24 11.41
C SER A 496 -12.25 12.38 10.11
N ASN A 497 -11.97 13.43 9.35
CA ASN A 497 -12.46 13.59 7.98
C ASN A 497 -11.42 13.15 6.93
N ARG A 498 -10.38 12.41 7.36
CA ARG A 498 -9.32 11.87 6.51
C ARG A 498 -9.60 10.39 6.19
N PRO A 499 -8.92 9.80 5.17
CA PRO A 499 -8.98 8.36 4.92
C PRO A 499 -8.63 7.52 6.16
N LEU A 500 -9.09 6.27 6.16
CA LEU A 500 -8.89 5.34 7.27
C LEU A 500 -7.40 5.24 7.62
N THR A 501 -7.06 5.65 8.84
CA THR A 501 -5.69 5.57 9.32
C THR A 501 -5.36 4.16 9.76
N ASP A 502 -4.13 3.74 9.50
CA ASP A 502 -3.55 2.54 10.06
C ASP A 502 -3.09 2.75 11.51
N LEU A 503 -2.71 3.96 11.94
CA LEU A 503 -2.13 4.22 13.27
C LEU A 503 -2.98 5.17 14.10
N TYR A 504 -3.40 4.72 15.29
CA TYR A 504 -4.28 5.46 16.19
C TYR A 504 -3.97 5.13 17.65
N ASP A 505 -4.48 5.95 18.58
CA ASP A 505 -4.40 5.68 20.01
C ASP A 505 -5.54 4.74 20.44
N ALA A 506 -5.20 3.57 20.97
CA ALA A 506 -6.14 2.52 21.36
C ALA A 506 -7.06 2.89 22.54
N THR A 507 -6.74 3.96 23.28
CA THR A 507 -7.59 4.45 24.38
C THR A 507 -8.61 5.47 23.89
N THR A 508 -8.26 6.28 22.89
CA THR A 508 -9.08 7.44 22.48
C THR A 508 -9.63 7.38 21.07
N GLY A 509 -9.11 6.50 20.20
CA GLY A 509 -9.47 6.40 18.78
C GLY A 509 -8.99 7.57 17.93
N ASN A 510 -8.22 8.51 18.50
CA ASN A 510 -7.65 9.64 17.78
C ASN A 510 -6.26 9.30 17.25
N TYR A 511 -5.70 10.18 16.41
CA TYR A 511 -4.28 10.12 16.09
C TYR A 511 -3.41 10.13 17.36
N PRO A 512 -2.27 9.42 17.35
CA PRO A 512 -1.27 9.50 18.41
C PRO A 512 -0.92 10.94 18.80
N VAL A 513 -0.91 11.23 20.10
CA VAL A 513 -0.33 12.48 20.61
C VAL A 513 1.17 12.42 20.42
N ASP A 514 1.75 13.48 19.82
CA ASP A 514 3.18 13.59 19.48
C ASP A 514 3.71 12.50 18.53
N GLY A 515 2.83 11.71 17.91
CA GLY A 515 3.17 10.72 16.88
C GLY A 515 2.74 11.17 15.48
N PRO A 516 3.00 10.33 14.46
CA PRO A 516 2.64 10.65 13.09
C PRO A 516 1.12 10.59 12.86
N SER A 517 0.65 11.33 11.87
CA SER A 517 -0.75 11.35 11.44
C SER A 517 -0.89 10.61 10.11
N PHE A 518 -0.74 9.29 10.12
CA PHE A 518 -0.80 8.47 8.91
C PHE A 518 -2.20 8.47 8.29
N MET A 519 -2.27 8.59 6.97
CA MET A 519 -3.53 8.53 6.22
C MET A 519 -3.29 7.92 4.84
N ALA A 520 -4.30 7.24 4.31
CA ALA A 520 -4.27 6.70 2.96
C ALA A 520 -3.10 5.73 2.67
N ARG A 521 -2.47 5.15 3.70
CA ARG A 521 -1.34 4.24 3.55
C ARG A 521 -1.77 2.92 2.92
N PRO A 522 -0.98 2.36 1.98
CA PRO A 522 -1.25 1.04 1.39
C PRO A 522 -1.19 -0.13 2.38
N VAL A 523 -0.59 0.06 3.56
CA VAL A 523 -0.51 -0.95 4.63
C VAL A 523 -1.88 -1.50 5.03
N MET A 524 -2.96 -0.74 4.81
CA MET A 524 -4.33 -1.20 5.04
C MET A 524 -4.73 -2.41 4.19
N GLY A 525 -3.91 -2.82 3.21
CA GLY A 525 -4.05 -4.14 2.58
C GLY A 525 -3.97 -5.30 3.56
N GLY A 526 -3.40 -5.07 4.75
CA GLY A 526 -3.25 -6.07 5.79
C GLY A 526 -4.57 -6.52 6.39
N VAL A 527 -5.64 -5.72 6.26
CA VAL A 527 -6.97 -6.14 6.71
C VAL A 527 -7.50 -7.35 5.92
N PHE A 528 -6.90 -7.70 4.77
CA PHE A 528 -7.25 -8.90 4.01
C PHE A 528 -6.60 -10.18 4.55
N ALA A 529 -5.90 -10.14 5.69
CA ALA A 529 -5.16 -11.28 6.23
C ALA A 529 -6.00 -12.56 6.39
N LEU A 530 -7.25 -12.51 6.89
CA LEU A 530 -8.09 -13.71 7.01
C LEU A 530 -8.40 -14.33 5.63
N LEU A 531 -8.60 -13.50 4.60
CA LEU A 531 -8.87 -13.94 3.23
C LEU A 531 -7.63 -14.47 2.51
N ALA A 532 -6.45 -14.07 2.95
CA ALA A 532 -5.19 -14.48 2.37
C ALA A 532 -4.62 -15.76 2.98
N LEU A 533 -5.10 -16.25 4.12
CA LEU A 533 -4.65 -17.53 4.67
C LEU A 533 -4.98 -18.70 3.73
N PRO A 534 -4.14 -19.76 3.67
CA PRO A 534 -4.43 -20.97 2.92
C PRO A 534 -5.70 -21.65 3.46
N SER A 535 -6.57 -22.11 2.56
CA SER A 535 -7.86 -22.76 2.89
C SER A 535 -7.73 -24.21 3.31
#